data_AF-A0A959XWG1-F1
#
_entry.id   AF-A0A959XWG1-F1
#
_cell.length_a   1.000
_cell.length_b   1.000
_cell.length_c   1.000
_cell.angle_alpha   90.00
_cell.angle_beta   90.00
_cell.angle_gamma   90.00
#
_symmetry.space_group_name_H-M   'P 1'
#
loop_
_entity.id
_entity.type
_entity.pdbx_description
1 polymer ?
#
loop_
_entity_poly.entity_id
_entity_poly.type
_entity_poly.pdbx_seq_one_letter_code
_entity_poly.pdbx_strand_id
1 'polypeptide(L)'
;MIQQESRLTVADNSGAREVLVIRVLGGTARRYARIGDTVVVSIKNALPNGSAKKGTVSKAVVVRTRKETRRKDGSYIRFDDN
;
A
#
# COMPACT_ATOMS: atom_id res chain seq x y z
N MET A 1 8.17 5.60 2.07
CA MET A 1 8.69 4.87 0.89
C MET A 1 8.28 3.44 1.11
N ILE A 2 7.58 2.85 0.15
CA ILE A 2 7.05 1.49 0.26
C ILE A 2 7.79 0.61 -0.74
N GLN A 3 8.19 -0.58 -0.34
CA GLN A 3 8.94 -1.52 -1.18
C GLN A 3 8.41 -2.94 -0.98
N GLN A 4 8.97 -3.90 -1.72
CA GLN A 4 8.71 -5.32 -1.48
C GLN A 4 8.98 -5.68 0.00
N GLU A 5 8.18 -6.60 0.55
CA GLU A 5 8.15 -7.00 1.96
C GLU A 5 7.69 -5.92 2.96
N SER A 6 7.21 -4.76 2.50
CA SER A 6 6.62 -3.75 3.41
C SER A 6 5.25 -4.21 3.91
N ARG A 7 4.99 -4.07 5.22
CA ARG A 7 3.64 -4.21 5.82
C ARG A 7 2.91 -2.89 5.80
N LEU A 8 1.65 -2.91 5.35
CA LEU A 8 0.79 -1.73 5.26
C LEU A 8 -0.56 -1.98 5.91
N THR A 9 -1.16 -0.90 6.41
CA THR A 9 -2.54 -0.91 6.89
C THR A 9 -3.50 -0.74 5.72
N VAL A 10 -4.68 -1.36 5.79
CA VAL A 10 -5.70 -1.20 4.75
C VAL A 10 -6.73 -0.16 5.19
N ALA A 11 -7.02 0.79 4.30
CA ALA A 11 -7.94 1.91 4.54
C ALA A 11 -9.18 1.80 3.63
N ASP A 12 -9.91 0.69 3.73
CA ASP A 12 -11.17 0.46 3.01
C ASP A 12 -12.15 -0.43 3.82
N ASN A 13 -13.28 -0.78 3.22
CA ASN A 13 -14.29 -1.68 3.80
C ASN A 13 -14.25 -3.11 3.22
N SER A 14 -13.15 -3.53 2.59
CA SER A 14 -12.97 -4.90 2.06
C SER A 14 -12.88 -5.95 3.18
N GLY A 15 -12.57 -5.50 4.39
CA GLY A 15 -12.32 -6.35 5.56
C GLY A 15 -10.88 -6.82 5.70
N ALA A 16 -9.97 -6.50 4.76
CA ALA A 16 -8.54 -6.64 5.00
C ALA A 16 -8.10 -5.60 6.04
N ARG A 17 -7.15 -5.96 6.91
CA ARG A 17 -6.60 -5.08 7.95
C ARG A 17 -5.12 -4.79 7.73
N GLU A 18 -4.38 -5.82 7.36
CA GLU A 18 -2.93 -5.73 7.15
C GLU A 18 -2.55 -6.52 5.89
N VAL A 19 -1.68 -5.93 5.09
CA VAL A 19 -1.17 -6.51 3.85
C VAL A 19 0.34 -6.46 3.78
N LEU A 20 0.93 -7.38 3.01
CA LEU A 20 2.34 -7.41 2.67
C LEU A 20 2.51 -7.08 1.19
N VAL A 21 3.38 -6.12 0.86
CA VAL A 21 3.71 -5.79 -0.53
C VAL A 21 4.60 -6.87 -1.14
N ILE A 22 4.12 -7.49 -2.23
CA ILE A 22 4.84 -8.50 -3.00
C ILE A 22 5.58 -7.85 -4.16
N ARG A 23 4.98 -6.84 -4.81
CA ARG A 23 5.57 -6.20 -5.99
C ARG A 23 5.09 -4.77 -6.17
N VAL A 24 6.00 -3.88 -6.53
CA VAL A 24 5.69 -2.53 -7.00
C VAL A 24 5.52 -2.54 -8.52
N LEU A 25 4.40 -2.01 -9.02
CA LEU A 25 4.11 -1.96 -10.47
C LEU A 25 4.58 -0.63 -11.10
N GLY A 26 4.67 -0.61 -12.43
CA GLY A 26 4.97 0.60 -13.21
C GLY A 26 6.40 0.71 -13.77
N GLY A 27 7.07 -0.41 -14.03
CA GLY A 27 8.32 -0.42 -14.78
C GLY A 27 9.32 -1.51 -14.33
N THR A 28 10.37 -1.69 -15.13
CA THR A 28 11.50 -2.56 -14.80
C THR A 28 12.33 -1.96 -13.67
N ALA A 29 12.80 -2.78 -12.72
CA ALA A 29 13.65 -2.38 -11.60
C ALA A 29 13.09 -1.27 -10.67
N ARG A 30 11.77 -1.02 -10.69
CA ARG A 30 11.15 -0.06 -9.79
C ARG A 30 11.21 -0.54 -8.34
N ARG A 31 11.96 0.17 -7.49
CA ARG A 31 12.20 -0.22 -6.09
C ARG A 31 11.15 0.26 -5.11
N TYR A 32 10.58 1.45 -5.36
CA TYR A 32 9.71 2.13 -4.39
C TYR A 32 8.38 2.54 -4.99
N ALA A 33 7.31 2.35 -4.21
CA ALA A 33 6.00 2.92 -4.41
C ALA A 33 5.83 4.20 -3.56
N ARG A 34 5.11 5.16 -4.12
CA ARG A 34 4.67 6.44 -3.52
C ARG A 34 3.15 6.54 -3.62
N ILE A 35 2.59 7.61 -3.06
CA ILE A 35 1.15 7.91 -3.14
C ILE A 35 0.70 7.88 -4.61
N GLY A 36 -0.38 7.14 -4.88
CA GLY A 36 -0.96 6.94 -6.21
C GLY A 36 -0.41 5.73 -6.96
N ASP A 37 0.67 5.09 -6.50
CA ASP A 37 1.21 3.91 -7.17
C ASP A 37 0.42 2.64 -6.86
N THR A 38 0.29 1.78 -7.86
CA THR A 38 -0.31 0.45 -7.71
C THR A 38 0.74 -0.56 -7.27
N VAL A 39 0.39 -1.36 -6.26
CA VAL A 39 1.19 -2.47 -5.74
C VAL A 39 0.40 -3.76 -5.75
N VAL A 40 1.09 -4.89 -5.84
CA VAL A 40 0.51 -6.22 -5.60
C VAL A 40 0.79 -6.59 -4.16
N VAL A 41 -0.25 -7.03 -3.45
CA VAL A 41 -0.19 -7.32 -2.02
C VAL A 41 -0.78 -8.69 -1.69
N SER A 42 -0.27 -9.32 -0.62
CA SER A 42 -0.88 -10.48 0.02
C SER A 42 -1.56 -10.05 1.32
N ILE A 43 -2.81 -10.45 1.53
CA ILE A 43 -3.54 -10.17 2.76
C ILE A 43 -2.99 -11.02 3.90
N LYS A 44 -2.58 -10.38 5.00
CA LYS A 44 -1.99 -11.05 6.16
C LYS A 44 -2.90 -11.09 7.37
N ASN A 45 -3.78 -10.08 7.49
CA ASN A 45 -4.84 -10.04 8.47
C ASN A 45 -6.14 -9.56 7.81
N ALA A 46 -7.25 -10.23 8.12
CA ALA A 46 -8.58 -9.90 7.62
C ALA A 46 -9.63 -10.16 8.71
N LEU A 47 -10.75 -9.43 8.62
CA LEU A 47 -11.94 -9.66 9.42
C LEU A 47 -12.56 -11.02 9.09
N PRO A 48 -13.11 -11.75 10.08
CA PRO A 48 -13.74 -13.06 9.84
C PRO A 48 -14.88 -13.04 8.81
N ASN A 49 -15.66 -11.96 8.79
CA ASN A 49 -16.84 -11.81 7.90
C ASN A 49 -16.57 -10.89 6.70
N GLY A 50 -15.31 -10.52 6.45
CA GLY A 50 -14.92 -9.66 5.33
C GLY A 50 -14.94 -10.41 4.00
N SER A 51 -15.07 -9.66 2.89
CA SER A 51 -14.93 -10.24 1.54
C SER A 51 -13.47 -10.62 1.24
N ALA A 52 -12.51 -9.90 1.83
CA ALA A 52 -11.09 -10.21 1.78
C ALA A 52 -10.72 -11.39 2.68
N LYS A 53 -10.00 -12.37 2.15
CA LYS A 53 -9.51 -13.55 2.90
C LYS A 53 -8.00 -13.47 3.12
N LYS A 54 -7.55 -13.95 4.29
CA LYS A 54 -6.12 -14.08 4.58
C LYS A 54 -5.44 -14.99 3.55
N GLY A 55 -4.27 -14.59 3.08
CA GLY A 55 -3.48 -15.28 2.06
C GLY A 55 -3.80 -14.87 0.62
N THR A 56 -4.97 -14.30 0.35
CA THR A 56 -5.35 -13.85 -1.00
C THR A 56 -4.44 -12.74 -1.48
N VAL A 57 -4.08 -12.79 -2.76
CA VAL A 57 -3.31 -11.76 -3.46
C VAL A 57 -4.26 -10.79 -4.15
N SER A 58 -4.00 -9.49 -4.05
CA SER A 58 -4.81 -8.45 -4.67
C SER A 58 -3.94 -7.26 -5.11
N LYS A 59 -4.49 -6.40 -5.96
CA LYS A 59 -3.88 -5.10 -6.29
C LYS A 59 -4.41 -4.05 -5.31
N ALA A 60 -3.55 -3.12 -4.91
CA ALA A 60 -3.90 -2.00 -4.06
C ALA A 60 -3.23 -0.71 -4.57
N VAL A 61 -3.79 0.43 -4.20
CA VAL A 61 -3.20 1.75 -4.47
C VAL A 61 -2.71 2.35 -3.16
N VAL A 62 -1.50 2.89 -3.16
CA VAL A 62 -0.95 3.59 -2.00
C VAL A 62 -1.63 4.95 -1.84
N VAL A 63 -2.29 5.18 -0.71
CA VAL A 63 -3.02 6.44 -0.44
C VAL A 63 -2.33 7.34 0.58
N ARG A 64 -1.56 6.77 1.51
CA ARG A 64 -0.80 7.49 2.54
C ARG A 64 0.61 6.96 2.61
N THR A 65 1.55 7.83 2.95
CA THR A 65 2.94 7.44 3.23
C THR A 65 3.56 8.32 4.30
N ARG A 66 4.34 7.72 5.19
CA ARG A 66 5.22 8.42 6.14
C ARG A 66 6.34 9.20 5.50
N LYS A 67 6.76 8.83 4.29
CA LYS A 67 7.74 9.65 3.55
C LYS A 67 7.03 10.85 2.93
N GLU A 68 7.61 12.02 3.08
CA GLU A 68 7.09 13.23 2.48
C GLU A 68 7.09 13.14 0.95
N THR A 69 6.00 13.63 0.36
CA THR A 69 5.85 13.75 -1.09
C THR A 69 5.75 15.24 -1.45
N ARG A 70 6.62 15.68 -2.37
CA ARG A 70 6.63 17.05 -2.85
C ARG A 70 5.52 17.26 -3.88
N ARG A 71 4.77 18.35 -3.73
CA ARG A 71 3.74 18.80 -4.69
C ARG A 71 4.31 19.82 -5.68
N LYS A 72 3.58 20.06 -6.77
CA LYS A 72 4.00 20.98 -7.84
C LYS A 72 4.13 22.44 -7.37
N ASP A 73 3.34 22.83 -6.36
CA ASP A 73 3.39 24.14 -5.71
C ASP A 73 4.59 24.31 -4.76
N GLY A 74 5.42 23.28 -4.60
CA GLY A 74 6.59 23.29 -3.71
C GLY A 74 6.29 22.86 -2.27
N SER A 75 5.03 22.71 -1.89
CA SER A 75 4.64 22.18 -0.57
C SER A 75 4.95 20.68 -0.45
N TYR A 76 5.03 20.19 0.78
CA TYR A 76 5.23 18.78 1.10
C TYR A 76 4.05 18.25 1.90
N ILE A 77 3.62 17.03 1.58
CA ILE A 77 2.64 16.29 2.39
C ILE A 77 3.28 15.03 2.97
N ARG A 78 2.97 14.73 4.23
CA ARG A 78 3.37 13.53 4.95
C ARG A 78 2.20 13.07 5.81
N PHE A 79 2.07 11.75 5.96
CA PHE A 79 1.07 11.12 6.83
C PHE A 79 1.74 10.39 7.99
N ASP A 80 0.95 10.04 9.00
CA ASP A 80 1.44 9.36 10.20
C ASP A 80 1.61 7.85 10.02
N ASP A 81 1.06 7.27 8.96
CA ASP A 81 1.09 5.84 8.63
C ASP A 81 1.33 5.58 7.13
N ASN A 82 1.40 4.29 6.77
CA ASN A 82 1.49 3.80 5.39
C ASN A 82 0.36 2.80 5.09
#